data_AF-A0A7S8F9N1-F1
#
_entry.id   AF-A0A7S8F9N1-F1
#
_cell.length_a   1.000
_cell.length_b   1.000
_cell.length_c   1.000
_cell.angle_alpha   90.00
_cell.angle_beta   90.00
_cell.angle_gamma   90.00
#
_symmetry.space_group_name_H-M   'P 1'
#
loop_
_entity.id
_entity.type
_entity.pdbx_description
1 polymer ?
#
loop_
_entity_poly.entity_id
_entity_poly.type
_entity_poly.pdbx_seq_one_letter_code
_entity_poly.pdbx_strand_id
1 'polypeptide(L)'
;FNNNNNNGLKNEPIYAKVNKKKTQGQAASLEEPIYTQVAKKVNAKIDRLNQIASGLGGVGQAAGFPLKKHDKVDDLSKVGLSRNQELAQKIDNLNQAVSEAKAGFFGNLEQTIDKLK
;
A
#
# COMPACT_ATOMS: atom_id res chain seq x y z
N PHE A 1 -22.31 -15.40 45.54
CA PHE A 1 -22.31 -13.93 45.33
C PHE A 1 -21.33 -13.25 46.28
N ASN A 2 -20.43 -12.43 45.70
CA ASN A 2 -19.72 -11.21 46.15
C ASN A 2 -18.99 -11.03 47.51
N ASN A 3 -17.66 -10.93 47.39
CA ASN A 3 -16.66 -9.92 47.78
C ASN A 3 -16.67 -9.15 49.13
N ASN A 4 -15.44 -8.98 49.64
CA ASN A 4 -14.96 -8.47 50.91
C ASN A 4 -14.04 -7.25 50.66
N ASN A 5 -14.17 -6.15 51.42
CA ASN A 5 -13.12 -5.12 51.50
C ASN A 5 -13.21 -4.19 52.73
N ASN A 6 -12.07 -4.02 53.41
CA ASN A 6 -11.49 -2.78 53.96
C ASN A 6 -10.27 -3.21 54.81
N ASN A 7 -9.02 -2.92 54.45
CA ASN A 7 -8.26 -1.65 54.38
C ASN A 7 -8.03 -0.97 55.74
N GLY A 8 -6.79 -0.58 56.00
CA GLY A 8 -6.43 0.37 57.04
C GLY A 8 -5.03 0.15 57.63
N LEU A 9 -4.12 1.07 57.35
CA LEU A 9 -2.76 1.21 57.89
C LEU A 9 -1.71 0.25 57.33
N LYS A 10 -1.13 0.67 56.20
CA LYS A 10 0.32 0.71 55.91
C LYS A 10 0.45 1.22 54.48
N ASN A 11 1.19 2.32 54.27
CA ASN A 11 1.85 2.77 53.03
C ASN A 11 1.56 4.25 52.68
N GLU A 12 2.28 5.16 53.33
CA GLU A 12 2.50 6.49 52.74
C GLU A 12 3.55 6.41 51.62
N PRO A 13 3.37 7.17 50.52
CA PRO A 13 4.14 7.00 49.30
C PRO A 13 5.54 7.62 49.38
N ILE A 14 6.50 6.90 48.78
CA ILE A 14 7.93 7.23 48.77
C ILE A 14 8.21 8.61 48.17
N TYR A 15 7.33 9.14 47.30
CA TYR A 15 7.54 10.42 46.59
C TYR A 15 7.72 11.62 47.54
N ALA A 16 7.07 11.63 48.71
CA ALA A 16 7.14 12.76 49.64
C ALA A 16 8.53 12.91 50.30
N LYS A 17 9.29 11.82 50.38
CA LYS A 17 10.63 11.79 51.01
C LYS A 17 11.73 12.33 50.08
N VAL A 18 11.53 12.24 48.76
CA VAL A 18 12.57 12.53 47.75
C VAL A 18 12.73 14.04 47.48
N ASN A 19 11.71 14.85 47.76
CA ASN A 19 11.68 16.27 47.40
C ASN A 19 12.45 17.20 48.35
N LYS A 20 13.10 16.69 49.41
CA LYS A 20 13.83 17.52 50.39
C LYS A 20 15.30 17.82 50.06
N LYS A 21 15.88 17.29 48.96
CA LYS A 21 17.34 17.36 48.66
C LYS A 21 17.80 18.31 47.54
N LYS A 22 16.91 19.07 46.89
CA LYS A 22 17.25 19.83 45.65
C LYS A 22 17.75 21.27 45.85
N THR A 23 17.98 21.74 47.07
CA THR A 23 18.34 23.14 47.36
C THR A 23 19.76 23.31 47.88
N GLN A 24 20.76 22.63 47.32
CA GLN A 24 22.15 22.99 47.61
C GLN A 24 23.13 22.51 46.53
N GLY A 25 23.60 23.43 45.68
CA GLY A 25 24.92 23.33 45.07
C GLY A 25 25.01 23.23 43.55
N GLN A 26 25.62 24.27 42.98
CA GLN A 26 26.54 24.30 41.83
C GLN A 26 25.98 24.57 40.42
N ALA A 27 26.54 25.65 39.85
CA ALA A 27 26.43 26.13 38.48
C ALA A 27 27.49 25.48 37.56
N ALA A 28 27.24 25.57 36.24
CA ALA A 28 28.11 25.29 35.08
C ALA A 28 27.99 23.90 34.40
N SER A 29 26.96 23.75 33.55
CA SER A 29 27.05 23.13 32.22
C SER A 29 25.81 23.52 31.42
N LEU A 30 25.95 24.35 30.37
CA LEU A 30 24.88 24.64 29.41
C LEU A 30 24.75 23.47 28.43
N GLU A 31 24.59 22.25 28.95
CA GLU A 31 24.11 21.14 28.14
C GLU A 31 22.64 21.40 27.84
N GLU A 32 22.40 21.89 26.63
CA GLU A 32 21.05 22.02 26.09
C GLU A 32 20.31 20.69 26.24
N PRO A 33 19.16 20.67 26.96
CA PRO A 33 18.40 19.44 27.16
C PRO A 33 18.10 18.83 25.80
N ILE A 34 18.08 17.50 25.70
CA ILE A 34 17.93 16.75 24.43
C ILE A 34 16.79 17.33 23.56
N TYR A 35 15.72 17.79 24.19
CA TYR A 35 14.58 18.44 23.53
C TYR A 35 14.95 19.71 22.71
N THR A 36 15.83 20.58 23.19
CA THR A 36 16.21 21.81 22.46
C THR A 36 17.09 21.50 21.26
N GLN A 37 17.96 20.49 21.37
CA GLN A 37 18.77 20.00 20.24
C GLN A 37 17.88 19.43 19.14
N VAL A 38 16.86 18.65 19.51
CA VAL A 38 15.86 18.11 18.58
C VAL A 38 15.07 19.25 17.91
N ALA A 39 14.58 20.22 18.69
CA ALA A 39 13.82 21.35 18.16
C ALA A 39 14.62 22.17 17.14
N LYS A 40 15.89 22.48 17.44
CA LYS A 40 16.79 23.18 16.51
C LYS A 40 17.00 22.42 15.20
N LYS A 41 17.19 21.10 15.28
CA LYS A 41 17.36 20.24 14.09
C LYS A 41 16.09 20.16 13.24
N VAL A 42 14.91 20.15 13.88
CA VAL A 42 13.62 20.17 13.20
C VAL A 42 13.43 21.50 12.47
N ASN A 43 13.65 22.63 13.15
CA ASN A 43 13.50 23.95 12.53
C ASN A 43 14.43 24.13 11.32
N ALA A 44 15.71 23.74 11.45
CA ALA A 44 16.66 23.79 10.34
C ALA A 44 16.24 22.92 9.13
N LYS A 45 15.61 21.76 9.38
CA LYS A 45 15.05 20.92 8.31
C LYS A 45 13.86 21.58 7.62
N ILE A 46 12.98 22.21 8.39
CA ILE A 46 11.81 22.94 7.86
C ILE A 46 12.27 24.12 6.99
N ASP A 47 13.25 24.90 7.47
CA ASP A 47 13.78 26.04 6.71
C ASP A 47 14.43 25.60 5.40
N ARG A 48 15.14 24.47 5.40
CA ARG A 48 15.70 23.87 4.18
C ARG A 48 14.62 23.41 3.20
N LEU A 49 13.54 22.80 3.71
CA LEU A 49 12.40 22.39 2.88
C LEU A 49 11.70 23.59 2.26
N ASN A 50 11.51 24.66 3.03
CA ASN A 50 10.90 25.90 2.56
C ASN A 50 11.76 26.55 1.47
N GLN A 51 13.08 26.59 1.63
CA GLN A 51 14.01 27.09 0.60
C GLN A 51 13.94 26.26 -0.69
N ILE A 52 13.87 24.93 -0.59
CA ILE A 52 13.73 24.05 -1.76
C ILE A 52 12.38 24.28 -2.45
N ALA A 53 11.30 24.43 -1.67
CA ALA A 53 9.97 24.71 -2.19
C ALA A 53 9.90 26.09 -2.87
N SER A 54 10.59 27.10 -2.33
CA SER A 54 10.68 28.45 -2.94
C SER A 54 11.58 28.48 -4.17
N GLY A 55 12.62 27.64 -4.26
CA GLY A 55 13.48 27.49 -5.44
C GLY A 55 12.83 26.73 -6.60
N LEU A 56 11.79 25.94 -6.30
CA LEU A 56 10.87 25.34 -7.28
C LEU A 56 9.78 26.36 -7.66
N GLY A 57 10.22 27.55 -8.10
CA GLY A 57 9.35 28.63 -8.52
C GLY A 57 8.25 28.16 -9.47
N GLY A 58 7.01 28.22 -9.01
CA GLY A 58 5.81 28.15 -9.84
C GLY A 58 5.25 26.75 -10.08
N VAL A 59 4.26 26.38 -9.26
CA VAL A 59 3.11 25.59 -9.74
C VAL A 59 2.33 26.46 -10.73
N GLY A 60 2.91 26.64 -11.91
CA GLY A 60 2.42 27.46 -13.00
C GLY A 60 2.95 27.00 -14.37
N GLN A 61 3.92 26.09 -14.39
CA GLN A 61 4.29 25.34 -15.59
C GLN A 61 4.22 23.86 -15.22
N ALA A 62 3.01 23.30 -15.32
CA ALA A 62 2.90 21.92 -15.76
C ALA A 62 3.59 21.89 -17.13
N ALA A 63 4.90 21.58 -17.13
CA ALA A 63 5.60 21.20 -18.34
C ALA A 63 4.80 20.02 -18.89
N GLY A 64 4.01 20.33 -19.90
CA GLY A 64 2.98 19.46 -20.42
C GLY A 64 3.66 18.19 -20.88
N PHE A 65 3.52 17.13 -20.10
CA PHE A 65 3.63 15.79 -20.65
C PHE A 65 2.56 15.73 -21.74
N PRO A 66 2.92 15.58 -23.02
CA PRO A 66 1.92 15.39 -24.04
C PRO A 66 1.34 14.00 -23.83
N LEU A 67 0.29 13.90 -23.01
CA LEU A 67 -0.57 12.74 -22.95
C LEU A 67 -1.23 12.67 -24.33
N LYS A 68 -0.66 11.86 -25.20
CA LYS A 68 -1.28 11.51 -26.48
C LYS A 68 -2.67 10.99 -26.14
N LYS A 69 -3.70 11.71 -26.59
CA LYS A 69 -5.06 11.18 -26.60
C LYS A 69 -5.02 10.05 -27.61
N HIS A 70 -5.07 8.82 -27.13
CA HIS A 70 -5.36 7.68 -28.00
C HIS A 70 -6.74 7.93 -28.62
N ASP A 71 -6.92 7.57 -29.90
CA ASP A 71 -8.24 7.55 -30.50
C ASP A 71 -9.14 6.66 -29.65
N LYS A 72 -10.41 7.03 -29.52
CA LYS A 72 -11.39 6.17 -28.86
C LYS A 72 -11.40 4.85 -29.63
N VAL A 73 -11.17 3.75 -28.92
CA VAL A 73 -11.44 2.42 -29.48
C VAL A 73 -12.96 2.31 -29.53
N ASP A 74 -13.54 2.75 -30.65
CA ASP A 74 -14.99 2.91 -30.81
C ASP A 74 -15.76 1.59 -30.74
N ASP A 75 -15.07 0.44 -30.79
CA ASP A 75 -15.73 -0.85 -30.71
C ASP A 75 -14.85 -1.97 -30.12
N LEU A 76 -14.78 -2.05 -28.79
CA LEU A 76 -14.22 -3.21 -28.09
C LEU A 76 -15.08 -4.48 -28.26
N SER A 77 -16.32 -4.38 -28.78
CA SER A 77 -17.21 -5.55 -28.92
C SER A 77 -16.67 -6.55 -29.94
N LYS A 78 -15.87 -6.12 -30.93
CA LYS A 78 -15.25 -7.03 -31.91
C LYS A 78 -14.20 -7.96 -31.30
N VAL A 79 -13.48 -7.51 -30.28
CA VAL A 79 -12.45 -8.32 -29.61
C VAL A 79 -13.09 -9.43 -28.78
N GLY A 80 -14.23 -9.15 -28.15
CA GLY A 80 -15.01 -10.11 -27.39
C GLY A 80 -15.86 -11.06 -28.25
N LEU A 81 -16.51 -10.55 -29.29
CA LEU A 81 -17.37 -11.33 -30.19
C LEU A 81 -16.57 -12.35 -31.01
N SER A 82 -15.44 -11.94 -31.59
CA SER A 82 -14.58 -12.83 -32.39
C SER A 82 -14.07 -14.02 -31.57
N ARG A 83 -13.64 -13.78 -30.32
CA ARG A 83 -13.18 -14.84 -29.42
C ARG A 83 -14.31 -15.79 -29.01
N ASN A 84 -15.52 -15.29 -28.78
CA ASN A 84 -16.67 -16.13 -28.41
C ASN A 84 -17.11 -17.02 -29.59
N GLN A 85 -17.16 -16.47 -30.80
CA GLN A 85 -17.43 -17.24 -32.02
C GLN A 85 -16.37 -18.33 -32.26
N GLU A 86 -15.09 -18.02 -32.04
CA GLU A 86 -14.00 -19.00 -32.14
C GLU A 86 -14.14 -20.13 -31.12
N LEU A 87 -14.53 -19.81 -29.88
CA LEU A 87 -14.76 -20.79 -28.82
C LEU A 87 -15.95 -21.70 -29.14
N ALA A 88 -17.04 -21.15 -29.66
CA ALA A 88 -18.20 -21.94 -30.08
C ALA A 88 -17.82 -22.96 -31.16
N GLN A 89 -17.08 -22.53 -32.19
CA GLN A 89 -16.63 -23.41 -33.27
C GLN A 89 -15.68 -24.51 -32.75
N LYS A 90 -14.79 -24.18 -31.81
CA LYS A 90 -13.89 -25.14 -31.17
C LYS A 90 -14.65 -26.21 -30.37
N ILE A 91 -15.72 -25.82 -29.67
CA ILE A 91 -16.57 -26.74 -28.92
C ILE A 91 -17.33 -27.68 -29.87
N ASP A 92 -17.90 -27.16 -30.94
CA ASP A 92 -18.63 -27.97 -31.92
C ASP A 92 -17.72 -29.01 -32.59
N ASN A 93 -16.52 -28.59 -32.98
CA ASN A 93 -15.51 -29.50 -33.55
C ASN A 93 -15.09 -30.59 -32.56
N LEU A 94 -14.91 -30.25 -31.28
CA LEU A 94 -14.57 -31.22 -30.24
C LEU A 94 -15.71 -32.22 -30.03
N ASN A 95 -16.95 -31.74 -29.96
CA ASN A 95 -18.13 -32.60 -29.80
C ASN A 95 -18.26 -33.61 -30.95
N GLN A 96 -17.98 -33.17 -32.18
CA GLN A 96 -17.95 -34.03 -33.35
C GLN A 96 -16.83 -35.08 -33.25
N ALA A 97 -15.60 -34.66 -32.94
CA ALA A 97 -14.46 -35.57 -32.83
C ALA A 97 -14.64 -36.60 -31.68
N VAL A 98 -15.27 -36.22 -30.57
CA VAL A 98 -15.61 -37.13 -29.47
C VAL A 98 -16.67 -38.15 -29.92
N SER A 99 -17.63 -37.74 -30.75
CA SER A 99 -18.65 -38.64 -31.30
C SER A 99 -18.03 -39.66 -32.26
N GLU A 100 -17.07 -39.24 -33.10
CA GLU A 100 -16.30 -40.12 -33.98
C GLU A 100 -15.41 -41.10 -33.20
N ALA A 101 -14.75 -40.61 -32.15
CA ALA A 101 -13.94 -41.45 -31.26
C ALA A 101 -14.78 -42.51 -30.55
N LYS A 102 -16.01 -42.17 -30.13
CA LYS A 102 -16.97 -43.15 -29.58
C LYS A 102 -17.37 -44.22 -30.61
N ALA A 103 -17.36 -43.88 -31.90
CA ALA A 103 -17.58 -44.83 -32.98
C ALA A 103 -16.30 -45.63 -33.37
N GLY A 104 -15.17 -45.39 -32.69
CA GLY A 104 -13.91 -46.09 -32.90
C GLY A 104 -12.88 -45.36 -33.78
N PHE A 105 -13.16 -44.13 -34.22
CA PHE A 105 -12.28 -43.33 -35.09
C PHE A 105 -11.58 -42.22 -34.29
N PHE A 106 -10.34 -42.46 -33.87
CA PHE A 106 -9.62 -41.55 -32.97
C PHE A 106 -8.73 -40.50 -33.66
N GLY A 107 -8.47 -40.64 -34.96
CA GLY A 107 -7.49 -39.80 -35.67
C GLY A 107 -7.77 -38.30 -35.63
N ASN A 108 -9.05 -37.90 -35.54
CA ASN A 108 -9.46 -36.50 -35.49
C ASN A 108 -9.49 -35.93 -34.06
N LEU A 109 -9.52 -36.78 -33.02
CA LEU A 109 -9.65 -36.32 -31.64
C LEU A 109 -8.35 -35.69 -31.13
N GLU A 110 -7.22 -36.35 -31.36
CA GLU A 110 -5.90 -35.85 -30.95
C GLU A 110 -5.58 -34.48 -31.59
N GLN A 111 -5.80 -34.36 -32.91
CA GLN A 111 -5.59 -33.11 -33.63
C GLN A 111 -6.49 -31.97 -33.14
N THR A 112 -7.73 -32.28 -32.75
CA THR A 112 -8.67 -31.28 -32.24
C THR A 112 -8.29 -30.80 -30.84
N ILE A 113 -7.83 -31.72 -29.98
CA ILE A 113 -7.33 -31.38 -28.64
C ILE A 113 -6.07 -30.53 -28.70
N ASP A 114 -5.16 -30.80 -29.64
CA ASP A 114 -3.95 -29.98 -29.81
C ASP A 114 -4.24 -28.54 -30.23
N LYS A 115 -5.31 -28.31 -31.01
CA LYS A 115 -5.77 -26.96 -31.40
C LYS A 115 -6.46 -26.19 -30.26
N LEU A 116 -6.69 -26.83 -29.11
CA LEU A 116 -7.25 -26.21 -27.91
C LEU A 116 -6.19 -25.78 -26.89
N LYS A 117 -4.93 -26.22 -27.04
CA LYS A 117 -3.79 -25.83 -26.19
C LYS A 117 -3.34 -24.39 -26.47
#